data_AF-A0A3Q2FJE0-F1
#
_entry.id   AF-A0A3Q2FJE0-F1
#
_cell.length_a   1.000
_cell.length_b   1.000
_cell.length_c   1.000
_cell.angle_alpha   90.00
_cell.angle_beta   90.00
_cell.angle_gamma   90.00
#
_symmetry.space_group_name_H-M   'P 1'
#
loop_
_entity.id
_entity.type
_entity.pdbx_description
1 polymer ?
#
loop_
_entity_poly.entity_id
_entity_poly.type
_entity_poly.pdbx_seq_one_letter_code
_entity_poly.pdbx_strand_id
1 'polypeptide(L)'
;VLEAAMASALSALERASSDRSRAEASCRGCVPCLFQNSCGQRSFTVQNITQPRSRIVGGSPAPLGSWPWLVNLQLNGELMCGGVLVDSSWVATAAHCFAGRSESYWTAVVGEFDITKKDPDEQVLKVNRIIPHPKFNPKTFNNDIALVELTSPVVLSEYVTPVCLPTATDPPTGSPCLVAGWGSLYEDGPSADVVMEAKVPLLPQSTCKSALGKELVTNTMLCAGYLSGGIDSCQGDSGGPLIYQDRISGRFQLSGITSWGDGCGEKGKPGVYTRVSAFSDWIQAEIQKSLRSREPTCPELLKTTDMTEAQQRSEFNSLCHFYTLPCPPGQSASACSQIAEEKCLTRFKKCRECTIQKFIILYVFVLSYILMFFLLLLLELRAFLQTLLDLRGRKSSGVRRGPRSVPQKRQIPGKSGKKMHSSSLVVCPGLRESAQQVSQIQESYSWILNIPSDNLQMNFQEVLVDLTSKNDRGLYQARIRAVVAGRPSTFYSLVGLENESFYRSVPRIIAVALDSLKT
;
A
#
# COMPACT_ATOMS: atom_id res chain seq x y z
N VAL A 1 -22.93 4.79 -10.79
CA VAL A 1 -23.87 3.91 -10.04
C VAL A 1 -23.28 2.53 -9.80
N LEU A 2 -22.80 1.82 -10.82
CA LEU A 2 -22.11 0.53 -10.64
C LEU A 2 -20.85 0.68 -9.79
N GLU A 3 -20.05 1.71 -10.03
CA GLU A 3 -18.93 2.09 -9.14
C GLU A 3 -19.36 2.47 -7.73
N ALA A 4 -20.53 3.10 -7.57
CA ALA A 4 -21.06 3.45 -6.24
C ALA A 4 -21.57 2.21 -5.49
N ALA A 5 -22.14 1.24 -6.20
CA ALA A 5 -22.52 -0.06 -5.65
C ALA A 5 -21.28 -0.90 -5.31
N MET A 6 -20.23 -0.84 -6.12
CA MET A 6 -18.95 -1.50 -5.88
C MET A 6 -18.19 -0.86 -4.71
N ALA A 7 -18.17 0.48 -4.61
CA ALA A 7 -17.62 1.22 -3.47
C ALA A 7 -18.41 0.95 -2.19
N SER A 8 -19.73 0.84 -2.28
CA SER A 8 -20.59 0.47 -1.15
C SER A 8 -20.36 -0.99 -0.70
N ALA A 9 -20.20 -1.92 -1.65
CA ALA A 9 -19.88 -3.31 -1.38
C ALA A 9 -18.46 -3.47 -0.79
N LEU A 10 -17.47 -2.73 -1.32
CA LEU A 10 -16.11 -2.69 -0.79
C LEU A 10 -16.07 -2.07 0.61
N SER A 11 -16.80 -0.97 0.83
CA SER A 11 -16.94 -0.35 2.17
C SER A 11 -17.66 -1.25 3.18
N ALA A 12 -18.62 -2.06 2.72
CA ALA A 12 -19.29 -3.06 3.56
C ALA A 12 -18.36 -4.24 3.87
N LEU A 13 -17.54 -4.68 2.91
CA LEU A 13 -16.51 -5.70 3.11
C LEU A 13 -15.39 -5.21 4.05
N GLU A 14 -14.92 -3.97 3.90
CA GLU A 14 -13.93 -3.36 4.78
C GLU A 14 -14.44 -3.23 6.22
N ARG A 15 -15.71 -2.84 6.39
CA ARG A 15 -16.36 -2.80 7.72
C ARG A 15 -16.49 -4.20 8.33
N ALA A 16 -16.96 -5.17 7.55
CA ALA A 16 -17.07 -6.56 8.02
C ALA A 16 -15.70 -7.19 8.34
N SER A 17 -14.66 -6.86 7.57
CA SER A 17 -13.28 -7.27 7.83
C SER A 17 -12.72 -6.61 9.09
N SER A 18 -12.99 -5.32 9.29
CA SER A 18 -12.58 -4.57 10.48
C SER A 18 -13.25 -5.09 11.75
N ASP A 19 -14.56 -5.37 11.69
CA ASP A 19 -15.30 -5.96 12.82
C ASP A 19 -14.83 -7.39 13.13
N ARG A 20 -14.45 -8.17 12.11
CA ARG A 20 -13.79 -9.46 12.28
C ARG A 20 -12.43 -9.32 12.96
N SER A 21 -11.58 -8.40 12.53
CA SER A 21 -10.28 -8.11 13.18
C SER A 21 -10.46 -7.68 14.64
N ARG A 22 -11.54 -6.95 14.94
CA ARG A 22 -11.88 -6.50 16.30
C ARG A 22 -12.38 -7.65 17.18
N ALA A 23 -13.15 -8.58 16.62
CA ALA A 23 -13.59 -9.81 17.29
C ALA A 23 -12.40 -10.77 17.53
N GLU A 24 -11.47 -10.86 16.58
CA GLU A 24 -10.21 -11.61 16.71
C GLU A 24 -9.30 -10.99 17.79
N ALA A 25 -9.24 -9.65 17.89
CA ALA A 25 -8.50 -8.95 18.96
C ALA A 25 -9.10 -9.12 20.37
N SER A 26 -10.39 -9.42 20.49
CA SER A 26 -11.08 -9.69 21.76
C SER A 26 -10.85 -11.13 22.26
N CYS A 27 -10.51 -12.06 21.37
CA CYS A 27 -10.22 -13.46 21.70
C CYS A 27 -8.77 -13.65 22.20
N ARG A 28 -8.46 -13.23 23.42
CA ARG A 28 -7.14 -13.48 24.08
C ARG A 28 -6.88 -14.95 24.48
N GLY A 29 -7.43 -15.94 23.77
CA GLY A 29 -7.42 -17.31 24.30
C GLY A 29 -7.55 -18.48 23.32
N CYS A 30 -7.52 -18.30 22.00
CA CYS A 30 -7.49 -19.43 21.05
C CYS A 30 -6.69 -19.07 19.79
N VAL A 31 -5.46 -19.59 19.72
CA VAL A 31 -4.46 -19.60 18.62
C VAL A 31 -4.52 -18.41 17.64
N PRO A 32 -3.83 -17.31 18.00
CA PRO A 32 -2.59 -16.98 17.30
C PRO A 32 -1.48 -16.56 18.30
N CYS A 33 -0.86 -17.54 18.96
CA CYS A 33 0.23 -17.28 19.92
C CYS A 33 1.64 -17.62 19.41
N LEU A 34 1.80 -18.05 18.14
CA LEU A 34 3.13 -18.40 17.61
C LEU A 34 4.01 -17.19 17.30
N PHE A 35 3.42 -16.02 17.02
CA PHE A 35 4.16 -14.84 16.54
C PHE A 35 4.15 -13.63 17.48
N GLN A 36 3.43 -13.70 18.61
CA GLN A 36 3.30 -12.56 19.53
C GLN A 36 4.57 -12.23 20.34
N ASN A 37 5.66 -13.02 20.21
CA ASN A 37 6.93 -12.81 20.91
C ASN A 37 8.19 -13.16 20.08
N SER A 38 8.10 -13.22 18.75
CA SER A 38 9.19 -13.77 17.92
C SER A 38 9.67 -12.78 16.86
N CYS A 39 10.40 -11.74 17.30
CA CYS A 39 11.19 -10.94 16.38
C CYS A 39 12.39 -11.73 15.84
N GLY A 40 12.89 -11.33 14.67
CA GLY A 40 14.21 -11.73 14.17
C GLY A 40 14.35 -13.21 13.84
N GLN A 41 13.29 -13.84 13.33
CA GLN A 41 13.30 -15.23 12.88
C GLN A 41 13.05 -15.31 11.37
N ARG A 42 13.73 -16.23 10.67
CA ARG A 42 13.48 -16.57 9.27
C ARG A 42 12.89 -17.98 9.22
N SER A 43 11.74 -18.17 8.56
CA SER A 43 11.12 -19.49 8.43
C SER A 43 11.94 -20.49 7.60
N PHE A 44 12.77 -20.00 6.68
CA PHE A 44 13.57 -20.84 5.79
C PHE A 44 15.07 -20.72 6.08
N THR A 45 15.63 -21.76 6.70
CA THR A 45 17.08 -21.96 6.72
C THR A 45 17.48 -22.65 5.41
N VAL A 46 17.65 -21.88 4.34
CA VAL A 46 18.28 -22.44 3.13
C VAL A 46 19.73 -22.75 3.51
N GLN A 47 20.11 -24.03 3.49
CA GLN A 47 21.51 -24.41 3.58
C GLN A 47 22.25 -23.73 2.42
N ASN A 48 23.15 -22.80 2.77
CA ASN A 48 23.97 -22.07 1.82
C ASN A 48 24.78 -23.03 0.93
N ILE A 49 24.27 -23.30 -0.27
CA ILE A 49 25.12 -23.64 -1.42
C ILE A 49 25.27 -22.36 -2.23
N THR A 50 26.00 -21.38 -1.67
CA THR A 50 26.39 -20.19 -2.42
C THR A 50 27.59 -20.54 -3.30
N GLN A 51 27.32 -20.81 -4.58
CA GLN A 51 28.28 -20.48 -5.64
C GLN A 51 28.11 -18.99 -5.98
N PRO A 52 29.20 -18.21 -6.07
CA PRO A 52 29.13 -16.78 -6.30
C PRO A 52 28.73 -16.49 -7.75
N ARG A 53 27.48 -16.10 -7.98
CA ARG A 53 27.05 -15.39 -9.20
C ARG A 53 26.12 -14.22 -8.82
N SER A 54 26.47 -13.03 -9.29
CA SER A 54 26.00 -11.68 -8.90
C SER A 54 24.54 -11.39 -9.32
N ARG A 55 23.81 -10.34 -8.87
CA ARG A 55 24.18 -8.92 -8.65
C ARG A 55 23.25 -8.13 -7.68
N ILE A 56 23.78 -7.65 -6.54
CA ILE A 56 23.98 -6.20 -6.21
C ILE A 56 25.41 -5.89 -6.68
N VAL A 57 26.05 -4.72 -6.47
CA VAL A 57 27.52 -4.67 -6.66
C VAL A 57 28.08 -5.76 -5.74
N GLY A 58 28.53 -6.88 -6.32
CA GLY A 58 28.89 -8.15 -5.66
C GLY A 58 27.87 -8.90 -4.76
N GLY A 59 26.57 -8.54 -4.70
CA GLY A 59 25.53 -9.33 -3.99
C GLY A 59 24.79 -10.37 -4.86
N SER A 60 23.82 -11.10 -4.31
CA SER A 60 23.06 -12.17 -4.98
C SER A 60 21.56 -12.11 -4.71
N PRO A 61 20.68 -12.61 -5.61
CA PRO A 61 19.24 -12.62 -5.37
C PRO A 61 18.91 -13.31 -4.06
N ALA A 62 18.08 -12.68 -3.24
CA ALA A 62 17.70 -13.24 -1.96
C ALA A 62 16.74 -14.43 -2.17
N PRO A 63 16.82 -15.49 -1.33
CA PRO A 63 15.78 -16.50 -1.32
C PRO A 63 14.43 -15.90 -0.93
N LEU A 64 13.35 -16.35 -1.56
CA LEU A 64 11.99 -15.91 -1.22
C LEU A 64 11.72 -16.13 0.29
N GLY A 65 11.23 -15.09 0.97
CA GLY A 65 10.95 -15.12 2.41
C GLY A 65 12.17 -15.05 3.33
N SER A 66 13.38 -14.79 2.82
CA SER A 66 14.55 -14.59 3.68
C SER A 66 14.56 -13.22 4.38
N TRP A 67 13.75 -12.26 3.93
CA TRP A 67 13.69 -10.89 4.46
C TRP A 67 12.28 -10.45 4.90
N PRO A 68 11.66 -11.14 5.87
CA PRO A 68 10.26 -10.89 6.22
C PRO A 68 10.00 -9.55 6.94
N TRP A 69 11.06 -8.84 7.32
CA TRP A 69 11.01 -7.49 7.91
C TRP A 69 11.32 -6.39 6.91
N LEU A 70 11.67 -6.71 5.66
CA LEU A 70 12.00 -5.70 4.66
C LEU A 70 10.72 -4.98 4.21
N VAL A 71 10.80 -3.67 4.09
CA VAL A 71 9.68 -2.81 3.71
C VAL A 71 10.08 -1.99 2.50
N ASN A 72 9.22 -1.97 1.48
CA ASN A 72 9.32 -1.07 0.34
C ASN A 72 8.53 0.21 0.68
N LEU A 73 9.24 1.32 0.92
CA LEU A 73 8.63 2.62 1.15
C LEU A 73 8.48 3.35 -0.18
N GLN A 74 7.22 3.48 -0.60
CA GLN A 74 6.86 4.09 -1.86
C GLN A 74 6.34 5.49 -1.65
N LEU A 75 6.67 6.37 -2.58
CA LEU A 75 6.04 7.68 -2.72
C LEU A 75 5.28 7.71 -4.03
N ASN A 76 3.98 8.01 -3.97
CA ASN A 76 3.10 7.99 -5.15
C ASN A 76 3.15 6.66 -5.94
N GLY A 77 3.42 5.54 -5.25
CA GLY A 77 3.53 4.21 -5.86
C GLY A 77 4.91 3.84 -6.40
N GLU A 78 5.89 4.75 -6.35
CA GLU A 78 7.27 4.48 -6.78
C GLU A 78 8.17 4.21 -5.57
N LEU A 79 9.02 3.17 -5.64
CA LEU A 79 10.03 2.86 -4.62
C LEU A 79 10.96 4.06 -4.43
N MET A 80 11.00 4.60 -3.21
CA MET A 80 11.91 5.69 -2.85
C MET A 80 13.01 5.23 -1.90
N CYS A 81 12.65 4.41 -0.91
CA CYS A 81 13.55 3.93 0.12
C CYS A 81 13.15 2.54 0.59
N GLY A 82 14.11 1.83 1.18
CA GLY A 82 13.84 0.69 2.04
C GLY A 82 13.37 1.11 3.43
N GLY A 83 12.82 0.14 4.15
CA GLY A 83 12.49 0.25 5.56
C GLY A 83 12.55 -1.11 6.23
N VAL A 84 12.39 -1.10 7.55
CA VAL A 84 12.52 -2.29 8.38
C VAL A 84 11.38 -2.36 9.38
N LEU A 85 10.57 -3.42 9.31
CA LEU A 85 9.50 -3.68 10.25
C LEU A 85 10.10 -4.02 11.62
N VAL A 86 9.87 -3.17 12.63
CA VAL A 86 10.38 -3.34 13.99
C VAL A 86 9.27 -3.71 14.99
N ASP A 87 8.02 -3.45 14.62
CA ASP A 87 6.81 -3.92 15.30
C ASP A 87 5.68 -4.08 14.26
N SER A 88 4.57 -4.70 14.63
CA SER A 88 3.38 -4.89 13.79
C SER A 88 2.87 -3.61 13.10
N SER A 89 3.02 -2.44 13.73
CA SER A 89 2.56 -1.16 13.18
C SER A 89 3.70 -0.16 12.94
N TRP A 90 4.96 -0.58 13.07
CA TRP A 90 6.10 0.34 13.08
C TRP A 90 7.23 -0.10 12.18
N VAL A 91 7.68 0.83 11.34
CA VAL A 91 8.80 0.68 10.43
C VAL A 91 9.89 1.67 10.79
N ALA A 92 11.12 1.20 10.92
CA ALA A 92 12.31 2.04 11.04
C ALA A 92 12.96 2.24 9.66
N THR A 93 13.45 3.44 9.39
CA THR A 93 14.08 3.81 8.11
C THR A 93 14.95 5.05 8.30
N ALA A 94 15.54 5.57 7.22
CA ALA A 94 16.34 6.80 7.24
C ALA A 94 15.44 8.04 7.22
N ALA A 95 15.86 9.10 7.92
CA ALA A 95 15.12 10.36 7.96
C ALA A 95 15.20 11.12 6.63
N HIS A 96 16.33 11.03 5.93
CA HIS A 96 16.56 11.73 4.66
C HIS A 96 15.59 11.28 3.55
N CYS A 97 15.00 10.10 3.66
CA CYS A 97 13.95 9.61 2.74
C CYS A 97 12.76 10.58 2.69
N PHE A 98 12.50 11.30 3.78
CA PHE A 98 11.36 12.17 3.94
C PHE A 98 11.78 13.64 3.80
N ALA A 99 11.80 14.14 2.57
CA ALA A 99 12.08 15.54 2.25
C ALA A 99 10.96 16.52 2.67
N GLY A 100 10.35 16.33 3.84
CA GLY A 100 9.21 17.13 4.33
C GLY A 100 7.90 16.92 3.55
N ARG A 101 7.82 15.86 2.72
CA ARG A 101 6.63 15.49 1.96
C ARG A 101 5.54 14.96 2.90
N SER A 102 4.27 15.23 2.59
CA SER A 102 3.15 14.76 3.41
C SER A 102 3.09 13.23 3.45
N GLU A 103 2.80 12.70 4.63
CA GLU A 103 2.59 11.29 4.95
C GLU A 103 1.54 10.65 4.02
N SER A 104 0.59 11.45 3.54
CA SER A 104 -0.51 10.99 2.70
C SER A 104 -0.08 10.51 1.30
N TYR A 105 1.13 10.83 0.85
CA TYR A 105 1.70 10.34 -0.40
C TYR A 105 2.53 9.07 -0.24
N TRP A 106 2.75 8.63 1.00
CA TRP A 106 3.58 7.48 1.33
C TRP A 106 2.75 6.22 1.56
N THR A 107 3.25 5.12 1.02
CA THR A 107 2.76 3.76 1.28
C THR A 107 3.93 2.88 1.70
N ALA A 108 3.67 1.96 2.62
CA ALA A 108 4.59 0.93 3.04
C ALA A 108 4.09 -0.41 2.51
N VAL A 109 4.92 -1.10 1.74
CA VAL A 109 4.61 -2.43 1.21
C VAL A 109 5.49 -3.45 1.93
N VAL A 110 4.85 -4.44 2.56
CA VAL A 110 5.52 -5.55 3.27
C VAL A 110 5.20 -6.87 2.58
N GLY A 111 6.07 -7.87 2.72
CA GLY A 111 5.93 -9.14 2.01
C GLY A 111 6.21 -9.05 0.50
N GLU A 112 6.68 -7.88 0.04
CA GLU A 112 7.15 -7.64 -1.32
C GLU A 112 8.46 -8.41 -1.56
N PHE A 113 8.58 -9.03 -2.73
CA PHE A 113 9.81 -9.67 -3.18
C PHE A 113 10.18 -9.24 -4.60
N ASP A 114 9.23 -9.28 -5.54
CA ASP A 114 9.42 -8.96 -6.95
C ASP A 114 8.53 -7.79 -7.38
N ILE A 115 9.12 -6.59 -7.44
CA ILE A 115 8.40 -5.33 -7.69
C ILE A 115 7.78 -5.24 -9.10
N THR A 116 8.05 -6.20 -9.98
CA THR A 116 7.47 -6.25 -11.33
C THR A 116 6.10 -6.93 -11.36
N LYS A 117 5.69 -7.59 -10.27
CA LYS A 117 4.43 -8.30 -10.14
C LYS A 117 3.86 -8.12 -8.74
N LYS A 118 2.59 -8.47 -8.57
CA LYS A 118 1.98 -8.49 -7.25
C LYS A 118 2.23 -9.83 -6.57
N ASP A 119 2.94 -9.82 -5.45
CA ASP A 119 3.19 -11.05 -4.69
C ASP A 119 1.96 -11.44 -3.82
N PRO A 120 1.70 -12.75 -3.59
CA PRO A 120 0.50 -13.19 -2.86
C PRO A 120 0.43 -12.69 -1.41
N ASP A 121 1.59 -12.54 -0.77
CA ASP A 121 1.75 -12.15 0.64
C ASP A 121 1.98 -10.64 0.82
N GLU A 122 1.95 -9.88 -0.28
CA GLU A 122 2.13 -8.44 -0.32
C GLU A 122 0.99 -7.72 0.40
N GLN A 123 1.33 -6.85 1.35
CA GLN A 123 0.38 -5.98 2.03
C GLN A 123 0.79 -4.53 1.80
N VAL A 124 -0.12 -3.75 1.19
CA VAL A 124 0.05 -2.32 0.96
C VAL A 124 -0.64 -1.54 2.08
N LEU A 125 0.14 -0.88 2.92
CA LEU A 125 -0.36 -0.11 4.07
C LEU A 125 -0.13 1.39 3.87
N LYS A 126 -1.14 2.18 4.24
CA LYS A 126 -0.99 3.64 4.28
C LYS A 126 -0.17 4.05 5.50
N VAL A 127 0.63 5.09 5.33
CA VAL A 127 1.38 5.71 6.42
C VAL A 127 0.49 6.63 7.24
N ASN A 128 0.50 6.45 8.56
CA ASN A 128 -0.25 7.26 9.52
C ASN A 128 0.54 8.51 9.95
N ARG A 129 1.80 8.31 10.35
CA ARG A 129 2.74 9.38 10.72
C ARG A 129 4.17 8.99 10.40
N ILE A 130 4.98 10.01 10.14
CA ILE A 130 6.43 9.89 9.95
C ILE A 130 7.08 10.74 11.05
N ILE A 131 8.01 10.14 11.79
CA ILE A 131 8.67 10.76 12.95
C ILE A 131 10.18 10.71 12.70
N PRO A 132 10.76 11.73 12.03
CA PRO A 132 12.20 11.89 11.97
C PRO A 132 12.76 12.17 13.36
N HIS A 133 13.97 11.67 13.63
CA HIS A 133 14.64 11.98 14.88
C HIS A 133 14.83 13.52 15.03
N PRO A 134 14.51 14.13 16.18
CA PRO A 134 14.48 15.59 16.32
C PRO A 134 15.84 16.27 16.15
N LYS A 135 16.94 15.52 16.27
CA LYS A 135 18.32 16.00 16.05
C LYS A 135 18.87 15.60 14.67
N PHE A 136 18.03 15.12 13.75
CA PHE A 136 18.46 14.81 12.39
C PHE A 136 19.01 16.07 11.71
N ASN A 137 20.18 15.96 11.07
CA ASN A 137 20.78 17.04 10.31
C ASN A 137 20.90 16.64 8.83
N PRO A 138 20.11 17.24 7.91
CA PRO A 138 20.12 16.87 6.50
C PRO A 138 21.40 17.25 5.75
N LYS A 139 22.28 18.10 6.33
CA LYS A 139 23.57 18.46 5.72
C LYS A 139 24.67 17.45 6.02
N THR A 140 24.63 16.85 7.21
CA THR A 140 25.68 15.94 7.69
C THR A 140 25.20 14.50 7.81
N PHE A 141 23.91 14.24 7.56
CA PHE A 141 23.24 12.96 7.79
C PHE A 141 23.39 12.44 9.22
N ASN A 142 23.70 13.32 10.18
CA ASN A 142 23.82 12.93 11.57
C ASN A 142 22.43 12.65 12.16
N ASN A 143 22.28 11.55 12.91
CA ASN A 143 21.00 11.07 13.45
C ASN A 143 19.95 10.80 12.35
N ASP A 144 20.39 10.21 11.25
CA ASP A 144 19.53 9.87 10.11
C ASP A 144 18.69 8.62 10.37
N ILE A 145 17.67 8.78 11.20
CA ILE A 145 16.68 7.75 11.52
C ILE A 145 15.29 8.37 11.64
N ALA A 146 14.30 7.66 11.13
CA ALA A 146 12.89 7.98 11.27
C ALA A 146 12.08 6.72 11.59
N LEU A 147 10.96 6.93 12.28
CA LEU A 147 9.93 5.91 12.44
C LEU A 147 8.71 6.26 11.60
N VAL A 148 8.14 5.23 10.99
CA VAL A 148 6.90 5.31 10.22
C VAL A 148 5.87 4.45 10.95
N GLU A 149 4.80 5.08 11.44
CA GLU A 149 3.66 4.37 11.99
C GLU A 149 2.68 4.07 10.87
N LEU A 150 2.22 2.81 10.79
CA LEU A 150 1.25 2.35 9.82
C LEU A 150 -0.18 2.63 10.31
N THR A 151 -1.10 2.83 9.38
CA THR A 151 -2.53 3.07 9.69
C THR A 151 -3.24 1.87 10.33
N SER A 152 -2.67 0.67 10.17
CA SER A 152 -3.15 -0.59 10.73
C SER A 152 -1.96 -1.54 10.92
N PRO A 153 -2.01 -2.44 11.91
CA PRO A 153 -0.98 -3.46 12.07
C PRO A 153 -0.94 -4.39 10.86
N VAL A 154 0.27 -4.83 10.49
CA VAL A 154 0.46 -5.86 9.46
C VAL A 154 -0.09 -7.20 9.94
N VAL A 155 -0.57 -8.00 9.00
CA VAL A 155 -0.90 -9.41 9.25
C VAL A 155 0.39 -10.20 9.23
N LEU A 156 0.80 -10.73 10.38
CA LEU A 156 2.03 -11.52 10.49
C LEU A 156 1.90 -12.84 9.71
N SER A 157 2.92 -13.17 8.95
CA SER A 157 3.03 -14.39 8.15
C SER A 157 4.48 -14.88 8.12
N GLU A 158 4.76 -15.97 7.41
CA GLU A 158 6.15 -16.42 7.20
C GLU A 158 7.00 -15.43 6.37
N TYR A 159 6.34 -14.54 5.63
CA TYR A 159 6.96 -13.49 4.80
C TYR A 159 6.86 -12.09 5.42
N VAL A 160 6.16 -11.95 6.56
CA VAL A 160 5.94 -10.67 7.23
C VAL A 160 6.09 -10.84 8.74
N THR A 161 7.27 -10.52 9.27
CA THR A 161 7.58 -10.57 10.71
C THR A 161 8.57 -9.47 11.08
N PRO A 162 8.45 -8.87 12.28
CA PRO A 162 9.38 -7.83 12.70
C PRO A 162 10.78 -8.37 13.00
N VAL A 163 11.80 -7.53 12.83
CA VAL A 163 13.17 -7.80 13.27
C VAL A 163 13.37 -7.41 14.73
N CYS A 164 14.34 -8.01 15.41
CA CYS A 164 14.66 -7.60 16.78
C CYS A 164 15.44 -6.28 16.80
N LEU A 165 15.13 -5.41 17.75
CA LEU A 165 15.97 -4.26 18.09
C LEU A 165 17.17 -4.72 18.94
N PRO A 166 18.34 -4.07 18.83
CA PRO A 166 19.54 -4.44 19.57
C PRO A 166 19.43 -4.04 21.04
N THR A 167 19.94 -4.89 21.93
CA THR A 167 19.96 -4.69 23.39
C THR A 167 21.12 -3.78 23.84
N ALA A 168 21.21 -2.59 23.24
CA ALA A 168 22.18 -1.52 23.48
C ALA A 168 23.65 -1.80 23.13
N THR A 169 24.06 -3.06 22.96
CA THR A 169 25.44 -3.42 22.56
C THR A 169 25.54 -3.64 21.06
N ASP A 170 26.57 -3.05 20.46
CA ASP A 170 26.85 -3.26 19.04
C ASP A 170 27.51 -4.63 18.81
N PRO A 171 27.31 -5.23 17.62
CA PRO A 171 28.05 -6.40 17.23
C PRO A 171 29.57 -6.16 17.28
N PRO A 172 30.38 -7.18 17.59
CA PRO A 172 31.83 -7.06 17.52
C PRO A 172 32.28 -6.63 16.13
N THR A 173 33.31 -5.78 16.06
CA THR A 173 33.93 -5.39 14.78
C THR A 173 34.42 -6.61 14.00
N GLY A 174 34.30 -6.57 12.67
CA GLY A 174 34.57 -7.69 11.77
C GLY A 174 33.45 -8.72 11.71
N SER A 175 32.40 -8.58 12.53
CA SER A 175 31.24 -9.46 12.46
C SER A 175 30.59 -9.37 11.07
N PRO A 176 30.17 -10.52 10.51
CA PRO A 176 29.43 -10.51 9.27
C PRO A 176 28.01 -10.00 9.49
N CYS A 177 27.66 -8.95 8.78
CA CYS A 177 26.31 -8.41 8.69
C CYS A 177 25.72 -8.71 7.31
N LEU A 178 24.40 -8.60 7.20
CA LEU A 178 23.63 -8.80 5.98
C LEU A 178 22.89 -7.52 5.64
N VAL A 179 22.90 -7.14 4.36
CA VAL A 179 22.08 -6.05 3.81
C VAL A 179 21.15 -6.60 2.75
N ALA A 180 20.01 -5.95 2.56
CA ALA A 180 19.09 -6.28 1.49
C ALA A 180 18.25 -5.07 1.05
N GLY A 181 17.79 -5.13 -0.19
CA GLY A 181 16.95 -4.09 -0.80
C GLY A 181 16.74 -4.31 -2.29
N TRP A 182 16.12 -3.32 -2.92
CA TRP A 182 15.86 -3.25 -4.36
C TRP A 182 16.64 -2.12 -5.03
N GLY A 183 17.65 -1.58 -4.34
CA GLY A 183 18.47 -0.48 -4.85
C GLY A 183 19.20 -0.83 -6.15
N SER A 184 19.81 0.20 -6.73
CA SER A 184 20.52 0.13 -7.99
C SER A 184 21.59 -0.94 -7.97
N LEU A 185 21.65 -1.75 -9.03
CA LEU A 185 22.58 -2.88 -9.13
C LEU A 185 24.06 -2.46 -9.22
N TYR A 186 24.30 -1.20 -9.58
CA TYR A 186 25.57 -0.50 -9.62
C TYR A 186 25.29 1.01 -9.61
N GLU A 187 26.32 1.81 -9.38
CA GLU A 187 26.20 3.28 -9.38
C GLU A 187 25.57 3.79 -10.67
N ASP A 188 24.52 4.60 -10.56
CA ASP A 188 23.69 5.09 -11.68
C ASP A 188 23.03 3.98 -12.54
N GLY A 189 22.96 2.76 -12.01
CA GLY A 189 22.33 1.61 -12.64
C GLY A 189 20.83 1.48 -12.34
N PRO A 190 20.13 0.55 -13.02
CA PRO A 190 18.72 0.27 -12.76
C PRO A 190 18.52 -0.36 -11.37
N SER A 191 17.35 -0.12 -10.78
CA SER A 191 16.86 -0.84 -9.60
C SER A 191 16.73 -2.33 -9.86
N ALA A 192 16.80 -3.13 -8.81
CA ALA A 192 16.59 -4.57 -8.91
C ALA A 192 15.09 -4.90 -9.00
N ASP A 193 14.73 -5.83 -9.88
CA ASP A 193 13.37 -6.35 -9.99
C ASP A 193 12.99 -7.20 -8.77
N VAL A 194 13.95 -7.90 -8.17
CA VAL A 194 13.75 -8.78 -7.01
C VAL A 194 14.60 -8.33 -5.83
N VAL A 195 14.22 -8.73 -4.61
CA VAL A 195 15.04 -8.49 -3.42
C VAL A 195 16.42 -9.08 -3.62
N MET A 196 17.42 -8.25 -3.39
CA MET A 196 18.80 -8.63 -3.41
C MET A 196 19.38 -8.65 -2.00
N GLU A 197 20.39 -9.50 -1.77
CA GLU A 197 21.12 -9.51 -0.50
C GLU A 197 22.64 -9.54 -0.69
N ALA A 198 23.36 -8.99 0.29
CA ALA A 198 24.81 -9.05 0.34
C ALA A 198 25.31 -9.21 1.79
N LYS A 199 26.49 -9.79 1.93
CA LYS A 199 27.18 -9.97 3.22
C LYS A 199 28.33 -8.98 3.32
N VAL A 200 28.35 -8.18 4.39
CA VAL A 200 29.34 -7.12 4.59
C VAL A 200 29.91 -7.18 6.00
N PRO A 201 31.23 -7.00 6.21
CA PRO A 201 31.81 -6.98 7.54
C PRO A 201 31.58 -5.62 8.20
N LEU A 202 31.26 -5.61 9.49
CA LEU A 202 31.24 -4.39 10.29
C LEU A 202 32.67 -3.86 10.47
N LEU A 203 32.90 -2.58 10.20
CA LEU A 203 34.22 -1.96 10.28
C LEU A 203 34.44 -1.25 11.62
N PRO A 204 35.71 -1.16 12.10
CA PRO A 204 36.02 -0.35 13.26
C PRO A 204 35.75 1.14 12.96
N GLN A 205 35.30 1.87 13.98
CA GLN A 205 35.04 3.31 13.86
C GLN A 205 36.28 4.10 13.40
N SER A 206 37.47 3.71 13.87
CA SER A 206 38.74 4.31 13.47
C SER A 206 39.03 4.12 11.99
N THR A 207 38.81 2.92 11.46
CA THR A 207 38.95 2.61 10.05
C THR A 207 37.99 3.42 9.20
N CYS A 208 36.73 3.56 9.63
CA CYS A 208 35.77 4.36 8.88
C CYS A 208 36.14 5.84 8.85
N LYS A 209 36.56 6.41 9.98
CA LYS A 209 37.06 7.79 10.06
C LYS A 209 38.31 8.01 9.21
N SER A 210 39.19 7.02 9.12
CA SER A 210 40.38 7.08 8.27
C SER A 210 40.04 7.00 6.78
N ALA A 211 39.02 6.20 6.42
CA ALA A 211 38.60 6.00 5.05
C ALA A 211 37.82 7.21 4.49
N LEU A 212 36.84 7.70 5.25
CA LEU A 212 35.90 8.74 4.79
C LEU A 212 36.28 10.15 5.26
N GLY A 213 37.05 10.27 6.35
CA GLY A 213 37.39 11.55 6.96
C GLY A 213 36.87 11.66 8.40
N LYS A 214 37.72 12.15 9.31
CA LYS A 214 37.47 12.14 10.76
C LYS A 214 36.22 12.92 11.19
N GLU A 215 35.92 14.01 10.50
CA GLU A 215 34.81 14.92 10.84
C GLU A 215 33.47 14.47 10.25
N LEU A 216 33.47 13.53 9.30
CA LEU A 216 32.25 13.10 8.61
C LEU A 216 31.52 11.96 9.33
N VAL A 217 32.25 11.10 10.05
CA VAL A 217 31.68 9.92 10.72
C VAL A 217 31.50 10.18 12.21
N THR A 218 30.24 10.25 12.67
CA THR A 218 29.89 10.51 14.07
C THR A 218 29.69 9.21 14.86
N ASN A 219 29.54 9.31 16.19
CA ASN A 219 29.31 8.13 17.05
C ASN A 219 27.92 7.50 16.84
N THR A 220 26.99 8.21 16.20
CA THR A 220 25.66 7.69 15.84
C THR A 220 25.65 7.00 14.47
N MET A 221 26.83 6.86 13.86
CA MET A 221 27.05 6.13 12.61
C MET A 221 27.93 4.90 12.85
N LEU A 222 27.77 3.91 11.99
CA LEU A 222 28.64 2.75 11.84
C LEU A 222 28.92 2.53 10.36
N CYS A 223 29.96 1.77 10.04
CA CYS A 223 30.32 1.50 8.66
C CYS A 223 30.46 0.00 8.45
N ALA A 224 30.04 -0.47 7.29
CA ALA A 224 30.16 -1.87 6.92
C ALA A 224 30.50 -1.97 5.43
N GLY A 225 31.27 -2.98 5.07
CA GLY A 225 31.69 -3.20 3.68
C GLY A 225 33.15 -3.56 3.56
N TYR A 226 33.57 -3.84 2.33
CA TYR A 226 34.94 -4.23 2.03
C TYR A 226 35.72 -3.02 1.50
N LEU A 227 36.83 -2.67 2.15
CA LEU A 227 37.70 -1.57 1.68
C LEU A 227 38.38 -1.87 0.34
N SER A 228 38.37 -3.12 -0.11
CA SER A 228 38.77 -3.47 -1.48
C SER A 228 37.80 -2.96 -2.54
N GLY A 229 36.61 -2.50 -2.14
CA GLY A 229 35.48 -2.22 -3.02
C GLY A 229 34.75 -3.50 -3.43
N GLY A 230 33.78 -3.32 -4.33
CA GLY A 230 33.07 -4.37 -5.03
C GLY A 230 31.78 -4.89 -4.37
N ILE A 231 31.57 -4.71 -3.06
CA ILE A 231 30.29 -5.03 -2.40
C ILE A 231 29.83 -3.86 -1.54
N ASP A 232 28.65 -3.32 -1.84
CA ASP A 232 28.04 -2.18 -1.14
C ASP A 232 26.53 -2.07 -1.37
N SER A 233 25.85 -1.30 -0.52
CA SER A 233 24.48 -0.81 -0.74
C SER A 233 24.49 0.38 -1.71
N CYS A 234 23.45 0.56 -2.53
CA CYS A 234 23.43 1.62 -3.54
C CYS A 234 22.12 2.43 -3.53
N GLN A 235 21.92 3.32 -4.52
CA GLN A 235 20.75 4.20 -4.55
C GLN A 235 19.45 3.38 -4.48
N GLY A 236 18.50 3.78 -3.62
CA GLY A 236 17.25 3.03 -3.39
C GLY A 236 17.31 2.01 -2.25
N ASP A 237 18.51 1.65 -1.76
CA ASP A 237 18.66 0.87 -0.52
C ASP A 237 18.61 1.75 0.75
N SER A 238 18.59 3.08 0.60
CA SER A 238 18.46 4.04 1.69
C SER A 238 17.30 3.67 2.62
N GLY A 239 17.56 3.67 3.93
CA GLY A 239 16.57 3.25 4.92
C GLY A 239 16.43 1.73 5.10
N GLY A 240 17.07 0.93 4.24
CA GLY A 240 17.11 -0.53 4.34
C GLY A 240 17.94 -1.03 5.53
N PRO A 241 17.85 -2.33 5.85
CA PRO A 241 18.45 -2.90 7.04
C PRO A 241 19.93 -3.28 6.88
N LEU A 242 20.72 -3.03 7.93
CA LEU A 242 21.95 -3.77 8.21
C LEU A 242 21.69 -4.73 9.39
N ILE A 243 21.63 -6.01 9.09
CA ILE A 243 21.25 -7.06 10.05
C ILE A 243 22.48 -7.81 10.55
N TYR A 244 22.54 -7.99 11.87
CA TYR A 244 23.45 -8.92 12.52
C TYR A 244 22.68 -10.14 13.03
N GLN A 245 23.19 -11.33 12.78
CA GLN A 245 22.66 -12.54 13.41
C GLN A 245 23.41 -12.78 14.72
N ASP A 246 22.70 -12.62 15.83
CA ASP A 246 23.28 -12.86 17.14
C ASP A 246 23.69 -14.33 17.29
N ARG A 247 24.95 -14.56 17.64
CA ARG A 247 25.52 -15.90 17.70
C ARG A 247 25.02 -16.73 18.87
N ILE A 248 24.53 -16.06 19.93
CA ILE A 248 24.06 -16.72 21.15
C ILE A 248 22.59 -17.14 20.98
N SER A 249 21.73 -16.20 20.60
CA SER A 249 20.29 -16.45 20.44
C SER A 249 19.91 -16.98 19.06
N GLY A 250 20.78 -16.84 18.05
CA GLY A 250 20.49 -17.16 16.66
C GLY A 250 19.55 -16.17 15.96
N ARG A 251 19.06 -15.14 16.68
CA ARG A 251 18.08 -14.17 16.18
C ARG A 251 18.75 -13.08 15.35
N PHE A 252 18.02 -12.61 14.35
CA PHE A 252 18.41 -11.47 13.52
C PHE A 252 18.03 -10.14 14.21
N GLN A 253 19.00 -9.24 14.32
CA GLN A 253 18.88 -7.95 14.98
C GLN A 253 19.22 -6.82 14.02
N LEU A 254 18.49 -5.72 14.10
CA LEU A 254 18.74 -4.52 13.33
C LEU A 254 19.91 -3.72 13.94
N SER A 255 21.11 -3.88 13.39
CA SER A 255 22.29 -3.16 13.89
C SER A 255 22.44 -1.78 13.26
N GLY A 256 22.05 -1.63 11.99
CA GLY A 256 22.16 -0.38 11.27
C GLY A 256 21.03 -0.14 10.28
N ILE A 257 20.87 1.12 9.86
CA ILE A 257 19.96 1.55 8.79
C ILE A 257 20.80 2.24 7.71
N THR A 258 20.67 1.84 6.45
CA THR A 258 21.43 2.42 5.32
C THR A 258 21.18 3.93 5.23
N SER A 259 22.25 4.74 5.26
CA SER A 259 22.14 6.20 5.33
C SER A 259 22.81 6.90 4.15
N TRP A 260 24.13 6.73 3.98
CA TRP A 260 24.87 7.38 2.89
C TRP A 260 26.16 6.62 2.54
N GLY A 261 26.78 6.99 1.42
CA GLY A 261 28.06 6.49 0.95
C GLY A 261 28.70 7.48 -0.03
N ASP A 262 29.98 7.31 -0.31
CA ASP A 262 30.69 8.03 -1.37
C ASP A 262 30.86 7.06 -2.55
N GLY A 263 29.94 7.14 -3.52
CA GLY A 263 29.76 6.13 -4.57
C GLY A 263 29.16 4.82 -4.05
N CYS A 264 29.13 3.79 -4.91
CA CYS A 264 28.68 2.44 -4.54
C CYS A 264 29.78 1.41 -4.84
N GLY A 265 30.32 0.77 -3.79
CA GLY A 265 31.29 -0.32 -3.97
C GLY A 265 32.66 0.15 -4.47
N GLU A 266 32.98 1.43 -4.28
CA GLU A 266 34.28 1.99 -4.58
C GLU A 266 35.37 1.50 -3.61
N LYS A 267 36.62 1.44 -4.10
CA LYS A 267 37.75 1.03 -3.27
C LYS A 267 38.04 2.08 -2.21
N GLY A 268 38.14 1.63 -0.96
CA GLY A 268 38.45 2.48 0.18
C GLY A 268 37.26 3.28 0.73
N LYS A 269 36.07 3.14 0.14
CA LYS A 269 34.87 3.90 0.52
C LYS A 269 33.79 2.93 1.03
N PRO A 270 33.70 2.66 2.34
CA PRO A 270 32.67 1.80 2.89
C PRO A 270 31.32 2.52 3.00
N GLY A 271 30.22 1.77 2.94
CA GLY A 271 28.89 2.29 3.22
C GLY A 271 28.73 2.72 4.68
N VAL A 272 27.97 3.79 4.90
CA VAL A 272 27.67 4.38 6.22
C VAL A 272 26.21 4.16 6.57
N TYR A 273 26.01 3.67 7.79
CA TYR A 273 24.71 3.30 8.32
C TYR A 273 24.49 4.05 9.64
N THR A 274 23.24 4.37 9.94
CA THR A 274 22.85 4.87 11.26
C THR A 274 22.96 3.74 12.29
N ARG A 275 23.68 3.97 13.39
CA ARG A 275 23.89 3.01 14.48
C ARG A 275 22.62 2.88 15.33
N VAL A 276 21.85 1.81 15.16
CA VAL A 276 20.52 1.67 15.79
C VAL A 276 20.59 1.55 17.31
N SER A 277 21.63 0.92 17.86
CA SER A 277 21.85 0.83 19.32
C SER A 277 21.90 2.19 20.01
N ALA A 278 22.37 3.24 19.32
CA ALA A 278 22.41 4.61 19.84
C ALA A 278 21.02 5.27 19.92
N PHE A 279 20.01 4.67 19.30
CA PHE A 279 18.63 5.17 19.24
C PHE A 279 17.60 4.22 19.83
N SER A 280 17.99 3.05 20.36
CA SER A 280 17.06 2.05 20.91
C SER A 280 16.08 2.66 21.93
N ASP A 281 16.56 3.50 22.85
CA ASP A 281 15.71 4.17 23.83
C ASP A 281 14.69 5.11 23.20
N TRP A 282 15.11 5.88 22.18
CA TRP A 282 14.23 6.77 21.44
C TRP A 282 13.18 5.98 20.65
N ILE A 283 13.59 4.90 19.97
CA ILE A 283 12.69 4.03 19.22
C ILE A 283 11.61 3.46 20.16
N GLN A 284 12.04 2.89 21.29
CA GLN A 284 11.13 2.31 22.26
C GLN A 284 10.17 3.35 22.83
N ALA A 285 10.67 4.55 23.15
CA ALA A 285 9.86 5.63 23.67
C ALA A 285 8.79 6.08 22.66
N GLU A 286 9.13 6.25 21.38
CA GLU A 286 8.15 6.63 20.35
C GLU A 286 7.09 5.55 20.11
N ILE A 287 7.49 4.27 20.09
CA ILE A 287 6.59 3.12 19.91
C ILE A 287 5.60 3.01 21.07
N GLN A 288 6.06 3.25 22.31
CA GLN A 288 5.24 3.11 23.52
C GLN A 288 4.43 4.36 23.88
N LYS A 289 4.60 5.48 23.18
CA LYS A 289 3.84 6.72 23.45
C LYS A 289 2.34 6.48 23.34
N SER A 290 1.62 6.81 24.42
CA SER A 290 0.16 6.82 24.43
C SER A 290 -0.40 7.88 23.47
N LEU A 291 -1.64 7.67 23.01
CA LEU A 291 -2.37 8.61 22.14
C LEU A 291 -2.40 10.05 22.69
N ARG A 292 -2.44 10.22 24.01
CA ARG A 292 -2.52 11.55 24.66
C ARG A 292 -1.17 12.27 24.79
N SER A 293 -0.07 11.54 24.62
CA SER A 293 1.31 12.04 24.75
C SER A 293 1.97 12.31 23.39
N ARG A 294 1.23 12.19 22.28
CA ARG A 294 1.73 12.40 20.93
C ARG A 294 0.85 13.34 20.13
N GLU A 295 1.43 13.93 19.09
CA GLU A 295 0.68 14.74 18.14
C GLU A 295 -0.39 13.88 17.43
N PRO A 296 -1.63 14.40 17.27
CA PRO A 296 -2.69 13.65 16.59
C PRO A 296 -2.44 13.58 15.08
N THR A 297 -2.76 12.43 14.50
CA THR A 297 -2.58 12.18 13.07
C THR A 297 -3.73 12.74 12.25
N CYS A 298 -3.52 12.96 10.94
CA CYS A 298 -4.58 13.45 10.07
C CYS A 298 -5.82 12.52 10.04
N PRO A 299 -5.68 11.18 9.96
CA PRO A 299 -6.84 10.30 10.02
C PRO A 299 -7.63 10.41 11.33
N GLU A 300 -6.96 10.53 12.48
CA GLU A 300 -7.61 10.70 13.80
C GLU A 300 -8.39 12.01 13.87
N LEU A 301 -7.76 13.09 13.41
CA LEU A 301 -8.37 14.42 13.36
C LEU A 301 -9.59 14.44 12.43
N LEU A 302 -9.46 13.89 11.21
CA LEU A 302 -10.54 13.87 10.23
C LEU A 302 -11.70 12.99 10.68
N LYS A 303 -11.46 11.89 11.39
CA LYS A 303 -12.52 11.03 11.94
C LYS A 303 -13.50 11.78 12.87
N THR A 304 -13.05 12.86 13.50
CA THR A 304 -13.93 13.68 14.37
C THR A 304 -15.05 14.37 13.59
N THR A 305 -14.93 14.56 12.27
CA THR A 305 -15.99 15.20 11.46
C THR A 305 -17.21 14.32 11.25
N ASP A 306 -17.09 13.02 11.45
CA ASP A 306 -18.17 12.05 11.25
C ASP A 306 -18.98 11.82 12.55
N MET A 307 -18.63 12.53 13.63
CA MET A 307 -19.23 12.40 14.96
C MET A 307 -20.32 13.46 15.22
N THR A 308 -21.14 13.24 16.24
CA THR A 308 -22.09 14.28 16.71
C THR A 308 -21.33 15.46 17.33
N GLU A 309 -21.91 16.68 17.31
CA GLU A 309 -21.22 17.90 17.77
C GLU A 309 -20.67 17.83 19.21
N ALA A 310 -21.36 17.12 20.10
CA ALA A 310 -20.92 16.95 21.49
C ALA A 310 -19.72 15.98 21.58
N GLN A 311 -19.76 14.89 20.82
CA GLN A 311 -18.68 13.91 20.76
C GLN A 311 -17.45 14.46 20.04
N GLN A 312 -17.65 15.18 18.94
CA GLN A 312 -16.59 15.85 18.19
C GLN A 312 -15.79 16.78 19.09
N ARG A 313 -16.44 17.66 19.86
CA ARG A 313 -15.76 18.57 20.81
C ARG A 313 -14.94 17.82 21.85
N SER A 314 -15.50 16.78 22.44
CA SER A 314 -14.81 15.98 23.47
C SER A 314 -13.58 15.26 22.91
N GLU A 315 -13.74 14.57 21.78
CA GLU A 315 -12.67 13.79 21.15
C GLU A 315 -11.57 14.71 20.59
N PHE A 316 -11.95 15.80 19.92
CA PHE A 316 -11.02 16.80 19.41
C PHE A 316 -10.18 17.40 20.55
N ASN A 317 -10.80 17.81 21.66
CA ASN A 317 -10.08 18.33 22.82
C ASN A 317 -9.11 17.30 23.43
N SER A 318 -9.52 16.02 23.49
CA SER A 318 -8.66 14.93 23.96
C SER A 318 -7.43 14.73 23.06
N LEU A 319 -7.62 14.76 21.73
CA LEU A 319 -6.53 14.66 20.75
C LEU A 319 -5.59 15.87 20.79
N CYS A 320 -6.13 17.06 21.00
CA CYS A 320 -5.37 18.31 21.05
C CYS A 320 -4.61 18.53 22.37
N HIS A 321 -4.86 17.70 23.40
CA HIS A 321 -4.20 17.82 24.70
C HIS A 321 -2.67 17.86 24.59
N PHE A 322 -2.08 17.12 23.64
CA PHE A 322 -0.63 17.13 23.39
C PHE A 322 -0.06 18.54 23.22
N TYR A 323 -0.77 19.44 22.54
CA TYR A 323 -0.28 20.79 22.27
C TYR A 323 -0.23 21.69 23.51
N THR A 324 -0.80 21.25 24.64
CA THR A 324 -0.69 21.95 25.94
C THR A 324 0.62 21.65 26.66
N LEU A 325 1.29 20.52 26.34
CA LEU A 325 2.51 20.08 27.00
C LEU A 325 3.71 21.04 26.83
N PRO A 326 3.99 21.61 25.64
CA PRO A 326 5.11 22.53 25.46
C PRO A 326 4.77 23.99 25.82
N CYS A 327 4.01 24.24 26.88
CA CYS A 327 3.67 25.62 27.25
C CYS A 327 4.91 26.39 27.77
N PRO A 328 5.19 27.60 27.24
CA PRO A 328 6.29 28.42 27.74
C PRO A 328 6.16 28.76 29.23
N PRO A 329 7.26 28.78 30.00
CA PRO A 329 7.23 29.20 31.39
C PRO A 329 6.79 30.67 31.50
N GLY A 330 5.82 30.94 32.38
CA GLY A 330 5.30 32.29 32.65
C GLY A 330 3.95 32.64 31.98
N GLN A 331 3.35 31.74 31.19
CA GLN A 331 2.00 31.92 30.66
C GLN A 331 0.91 31.37 31.59
N SER A 332 -0.30 31.94 31.53
CA SER A 332 -1.46 31.42 32.25
C SER A 332 -1.98 30.13 31.60
N ALA A 333 -2.61 29.25 32.39
CA ALA A 333 -3.19 28.00 31.88
C ALA A 333 -4.21 28.23 30.75
N SER A 334 -4.96 29.34 30.79
CA SER A 334 -5.90 29.73 29.74
C SER A 334 -5.20 30.13 28.43
N ALA A 335 -4.10 30.88 28.51
CA ALA A 335 -3.30 31.26 27.34
C ALA A 335 -2.63 30.03 26.70
N CYS A 336 -2.10 29.11 27.51
CA CYS A 336 -1.55 27.83 27.04
C CYS A 336 -2.60 27.01 26.27
N SER A 337 -3.83 26.95 26.80
CA SER A 337 -4.93 26.19 26.19
C SER A 337 -5.35 26.79 24.83
N GLN A 338 -5.37 28.12 24.71
CA GLN A 338 -5.70 28.80 23.45
C GLN A 338 -4.62 28.55 22.39
N ILE A 339 -3.33 28.67 22.74
CA ILE A 339 -2.23 28.37 21.81
C ILE A 339 -2.26 26.91 21.36
N ALA A 340 -2.59 26.00 22.27
CA ALA A 340 -2.71 24.58 21.97
C ALA A 340 -3.86 24.31 20.97
N GLU A 341 -5.02 24.94 21.20
CA GLU A 341 -6.18 24.85 20.34
C GLU A 341 -5.90 25.41 18.93
N GLU A 342 -5.26 26.58 18.84
CA GLU A 342 -4.87 27.19 17.56
C GLU A 342 -3.92 26.29 16.75
N LYS A 343 -2.91 25.70 17.42
CA LYS A 343 -1.98 24.74 16.77
C LYS A 343 -2.72 23.51 16.26
N CYS A 344 -3.60 22.95 17.08
CA CYS A 344 -4.38 21.78 16.71
C CYS A 344 -5.34 22.06 15.55
N LEU A 345 -6.04 23.21 15.58
CA LEU A 345 -6.90 23.66 14.49
C LEU A 345 -6.11 23.91 13.20
N THR A 346 -4.90 24.44 13.29
CA THR A 346 -4.02 24.63 12.14
C THR A 346 -3.64 23.28 11.53
N ARG A 347 -3.29 22.27 12.35
CA ARG A 347 -3.04 20.91 11.89
C ARG A 347 -4.28 20.30 11.22
N PHE A 348 -5.44 20.43 11.85
CA PHE A 348 -6.73 19.95 11.34
C PHE A 348 -7.06 20.57 9.96
N LYS A 349 -6.90 21.88 9.80
CA LYS A 349 -7.10 22.58 8.52
C LYS A 349 -6.16 22.05 7.44
N LYS A 350 -4.86 21.88 7.74
CA LYS A 350 -3.87 21.33 6.81
C LYS A 350 -4.23 19.90 6.37
N CYS A 351 -4.72 19.06 7.29
CA CYS A 351 -5.19 17.71 6.97
C CYS A 351 -6.41 17.73 6.03
N ARG A 352 -7.35 18.66 6.26
CA ARG A 352 -8.54 18.83 5.43
C ARG A 352 -8.20 19.36 4.04
N GLU A 353 -7.28 20.32 3.92
CA GLU A 353 -6.79 20.84 2.64
C GLU A 353 -6.07 19.78 1.81
N CYS A 354 -5.22 18.94 2.42
CA CYS A 354 -4.61 17.79 1.73
C CYS A 354 -5.67 16.83 1.17
N THR A 355 -6.78 16.65 1.89
CA THR A 355 -7.89 15.79 1.44
C THR A 355 -8.63 16.44 0.27
N ILE A 356 -8.93 17.74 0.32
CA ILE A 356 -9.58 18.48 -0.76
C ILE A 356 -8.70 18.51 -2.02
N GLN A 357 -7.39 18.73 -1.87
CA GLN A 357 -6.45 18.70 -2.99
C GLN A 357 -6.40 17.31 -3.65
N LYS A 358 -6.46 16.23 -2.86
CA LYS A 358 -6.63 14.86 -3.40
C LYS A 358 -7.96 14.68 -4.14
N PHE A 359 -9.07 15.20 -3.61
CA PHE A 359 -10.36 15.16 -4.30
C PHE A 359 -10.33 15.94 -5.62
N ILE A 360 -9.68 17.11 -5.66
CA ILE A 360 -9.55 17.91 -6.88
C ILE A 360 -8.65 17.19 -7.89
N ILE A 361 -7.51 16.64 -7.48
CA ILE A 361 -6.62 15.87 -8.37
C ILE A 361 -7.36 14.65 -8.92
N LEU A 362 -8.07 13.91 -8.07
CA LEU A 362 -8.88 12.77 -8.48
C LEU A 362 -9.98 13.21 -9.46
N TYR A 363 -10.66 14.32 -9.18
CA TYR A 363 -11.69 14.88 -10.05
C TYR A 363 -11.13 15.33 -11.41
N VAL A 364 -9.96 15.98 -11.43
CA VAL A 364 -9.27 16.38 -12.67
C VAL A 364 -8.79 15.16 -13.45
N PHE A 365 -8.29 14.13 -12.77
CA PHE A 365 -7.86 12.87 -13.39
C PHE A 365 -9.05 12.10 -13.97
N VAL A 366 -10.19 12.08 -13.25
CA VAL A 366 -11.44 11.52 -13.74
C VAL A 366 -11.96 12.33 -14.94
N LEU A 367 -11.94 13.67 -14.87
CA LEU A 367 -12.33 14.53 -15.99
C LEU A 367 -11.42 14.35 -17.21
N SER A 368 -10.11 14.19 -17.03
CA SER A 368 -9.18 13.96 -18.15
C SER A 368 -9.41 12.57 -18.77
N TYR A 369 -9.70 11.56 -17.96
CA TYR A 369 -10.06 10.22 -18.44
C TYR A 369 -11.40 10.22 -19.19
N ILE A 370 -12.41 10.94 -18.66
CA ILE A 370 -13.70 11.14 -19.33
C ILE A 370 -13.52 11.90 -20.64
N LEU A 371 -12.69 12.94 -20.67
CA LEU A 371 -12.39 13.72 -21.88
C LEU A 371 -11.68 12.86 -22.93
N MET A 372 -10.71 12.05 -22.51
CA MET A 372 -10.00 11.09 -23.37
C MET A 372 -10.96 10.04 -23.93
N PHE A 373 -11.85 9.50 -23.10
CA PHE A 373 -12.90 8.57 -23.53
C PHE A 373 -13.86 9.23 -24.53
N PHE A 374 -14.27 10.48 -24.29
CA PHE A 374 -15.08 11.26 -25.25
C PHE A 374 -14.37 11.51 -26.57
N LEU A 375 -13.06 11.79 -26.54
CA LEU A 375 -12.22 11.95 -27.73
C LEU A 375 -12.10 10.66 -28.54
N LEU A 376 -11.90 9.52 -27.86
CA LEU A 376 -11.92 8.18 -28.47
C LEU A 376 -13.28 7.87 -29.10
N LEU A 377 -14.37 8.18 -28.40
CA LEU A 377 -15.74 8.01 -28.91
C LEU A 377 -15.99 8.90 -30.15
N LEU A 378 -15.48 10.13 -30.16
CA LEU A 378 -15.56 11.05 -31.32
C LEU A 378 -14.74 10.55 -32.51
N LEU A 379 -13.59 9.91 -32.26
CA LEU A 379 -12.76 9.26 -33.29
C LEU A 379 -13.47 8.04 -33.89
N GLU A 380 -14.10 7.21 -33.06
CA GLU A 380 -14.94 6.10 -33.55
C GLU A 380 -16.17 6.59 -34.30
N LEU A 381 -16.82 7.67 -33.86
CA LEU A 381 -17.94 8.29 -34.59
C LEU A 381 -17.52 8.86 -35.93
N ARG A 382 -16.32 9.46 -36.03
CA ARG A 382 -15.74 9.90 -37.31
C ARG A 382 -15.45 8.71 -38.21
N ALA A 383 -14.84 7.64 -37.69
CA ALA A 383 -14.59 6.42 -38.43
C ALA A 383 -15.91 5.78 -38.92
N PHE A 384 -16.95 5.79 -38.08
CA PHE A 384 -18.29 5.31 -38.41
C PHE A 384 -18.97 6.17 -39.49
N LEU A 385 -18.86 7.51 -39.42
CA LEU A 385 -19.33 8.41 -40.47
C LEU A 385 -18.57 8.21 -41.79
N GLN A 386 -17.26 7.97 -41.74
CA GLN A 386 -16.46 7.66 -42.93
C GLN A 386 -16.87 6.31 -43.53
N THR A 387 -17.15 5.32 -42.70
CA THR A 387 -17.65 4.01 -43.15
C THR A 387 -19.06 4.12 -43.75
N LEU A 388 -19.93 4.98 -43.20
CA LEU A 388 -21.25 5.26 -43.78
C LEU A 388 -21.18 6.04 -45.11
N LEU A 389 -20.19 6.92 -45.27
CA LEU A 389 -19.92 7.60 -46.55
C LEU A 389 -19.35 6.63 -47.60
N ASP A 390 -18.49 5.70 -47.20
CA ASP A 390 -17.97 4.63 -48.08
C ASP A 390 -19.07 3.61 -48.47
N LEU A 391 -20.01 3.31 -47.58
CA LEU A 391 -21.17 2.47 -47.86
C LEU A 391 -22.17 3.15 -48.82
N ARG A 392 -22.20 4.49 -48.89
CA ARG A 392 -23.00 5.23 -49.88
C ARG A 392 -22.32 5.27 -51.26
N GLY A 393 -21.03 4.92 -51.35
CA GLY A 393 -20.22 4.91 -52.57
C GLY A 393 -20.11 3.57 -53.31
N ARG A 394 -20.63 2.46 -52.77
CA ARG A 394 -20.55 1.13 -53.43
C ARG A 394 -21.93 0.52 -53.70
N LYS A 395 -22.52 0.89 -54.84
CA LYS A 395 -23.41 -0.01 -55.60
C LYS A 395 -22.63 -0.58 -56.78
N SER A 396 -22.87 -1.86 -57.07
CA SER A 396 -22.40 -2.65 -58.22
C SER A 396 -21.06 -3.38 -58.07
N SER A 397 -21.11 -4.64 -57.63
CA SER A 397 -20.79 -5.83 -58.45
C SER A 397 -20.74 -7.09 -57.59
N GLY A 398 -21.43 -8.17 -57.99
CA GLY A 398 -21.66 -9.36 -57.17
C GLY A 398 -20.74 -10.56 -57.43
N VAL A 399 -21.23 -11.72 -56.93
CA VAL A 399 -20.99 -13.13 -57.37
C VAL A 399 -20.22 -14.06 -56.39
N ARG A 400 -21.02 -14.98 -55.80
CA ARG A 400 -20.89 -16.45 -55.54
C ARG A 400 -19.85 -17.10 -54.60
N ARG A 401 -20.45 -17.89 -53.68
CA ARG A 401 -20.28 -19.34 -53.30
C ARG A 401 -19.02 -19.85 -52.56
N GLY A 402 -19.27 -20.55 -51.44
CA GLY A 402 -18.50 -21.75 -51.00
C GLY A 402 -18.32 -21.91 -49.47
N PRO A 403 -18.74 -23.04 -48.84
CA PRO A 403 -18.71 -23.23 -47.37
C PRO A 403 -17.58 -24.17 -46.88
N ARG A 404 -17.19 -24.06 -45.60
CA ARG A 404 -16.48 -25.02 -44.68
C ARG A 404 -15.76 -24.20 -43.59
N SER A 405 -15.53 -24.59 -42.34
CA SER A 405 -15.73 -25.82 -41.55
C SER A 405 -15.38 -25.51 -40.08
N VAL A 406 -16.03 -26.20 -39.15
CA VAL A 406 -15.75 -26.25 -37.69
C VAL A 406 -14.53 -27.15 -37.40
N PRO A 407 -13.77 -26.89 -36.31
CA PRO A 407 -13.51 -27.96 -35.33
C PRO A 407 -13.59 -27.44 -33.88
N GLN A 408 -14.48 -27.94 -33.02
CA GLN A 408 -14.46 -29.19 -32.23
C GLN A 408 -13.63 -29.11 -30.94
N LYS A 409 -14.38 -29.10 -29.82
CA LYS A 409 -13.97 -29.28 -28.42
C LYS A 409 -13.22 -30.61 -28.21
N ARG A 410 -12.23 -30.60 -27.30
CA ARG A 410 -11.78 -31.78 -26.54
C ARG A 410 -12.00 -31.54 -25.05
N GLN A 411 -12.43 -32.61 -24.38
CA GLN A 411 -12.85 -32.67 -22.99
C GLN A 411 -12.14 -33.86 -22.29
N ILE A 412 -11.80 -33.68 -21.00
CA ILE A 412 -11.76 -34.66 -19.87
C ILE A 412 -10.54 -35.62 -19.81
N PRO A 413 -10.08 -36.19 -18.64
CA PRO A 413 -10.50 -36.15 -17.20
C PRO A 413 -9.35 -35.74 -16.23
N GLY A 414 -9.41 -35.67 -14.88
CA GLY A 414 -10.35 -36.08 -13.84
C GLY A 414 -9.63 -36.74 -12.63
N LYS A 415 -9.67 -36.08 -11.45
CA LYS A 415 -9.63 -36.54 -10.04
C LYS A 415 -8.53 -37.47 -9.48
N SER A 416 -8.00 -37.09 -8.30
CA SER A 416 -8.00 -37.96 -7.10
C SER A 416 -7.83 -37.14 -5.81
N GLY A 417 -8.74 -37.32 -4.84
CA GLY A 417 -8.67 -36.72 -3.51
C GLY A 417 -8.02 -37.63 -2.46
N LYS A 418 -7.57 -37.02 -1.36
CA LYS A 418 -7.26 -37.71 -0.10
C LYS A 418 -7.91 -36.98 1.07
N LYS A 419 -8.66 -37.74 1.87
CA LYS A 419 -9.27 -37.37 3.15
C LYS A 419 -8.18 -37.35 4.23
N MET A 420 -8.22 -36.40 5.15
CA MET A 420 -7.52 -36.49 6.44
C MET A 420 -8.44 -36.05 7.59
N HIS A 421 -8.22 -36.67 8.73
CA HIS A 421 -9.14 -36.87 9.85
C HIS A 421 -9.52 -35.61 10.62
N SER A 422 -10.75 -35.67 11.15
CA SER A 422 -11.37 -34.77 12.12
C SER A 422 -10.62 -34.77 13.45
N SER A 423 -10.20 -33.58 13.89
CA SER A 423 -9.95 -33.26 15.30
C SER A 423 -10.84 -32.09 15.69
N SER A 424 -11.67 -32.33 16.69
CA SER A 424 -12.66 -31.43 17.29
C SER A 424 -12.08 -30.07 17.67
N LEU A 425 -12.38 -29.06 16.85
CA LEU A 425 -12.13 -27.64 17.14
C LEU A 425 -13.21 -27.11 18.09
N VAL A 426 -12.77 -26.58 19.22
CA VAL A 426 -13.59 -25.79 20.15
C VAL A 426 -14.00 -24.51 19.40
N VAL A 427 -15.30 -24.37 19.14
CA VAL A 427 -15.88 -23.26 18.38
C VAL A 427 -16.09 -22.06 19.31
N CYS A 428 -15.44 -20.93 19.03
CA CYS A 428 -15.73 -19.66 19.69
C CYS A 428 -17.14 -19.16 19.31
N PRO A 429 -18.00 -18.78 20.26
CA PRO A 429 -19.32 -18.19 19.96
C PRO A 429 -19.16 -16.90 19.11
N GLY A 430 -19.96 -16.74 18.06
CA GLY A 430 -20.00 -15.55 17.21
C GLY A 430 -19.15 -15.61 15.92
N LEU A 431 -18.04 -16.36 15.88
CA LEU A 431 -17.21 -16.47 14.67
C LEU A 431 -17.95 -17.14 13.50
N ARG A 432 -18.80 -18.12 13.82
CA ARG A 432 -19.64 -18.83 12.84
C ARG A 432 -20.72 -17.94 12.25
N GLU A 433 -21.26 -17.01 13.05
CA GLU A 433 -22.31 -16.08 12.64
C GLU A 433 -21.74 -14.98 11.73
N SER A 434 -20.56 -14.42 12.07
CA SER A 434 -19.87 -13.46 11.21
C SER A 434 -19.37 -14.09 9.91
N ALA A 435 -18.85 -15.34 9.95
CA ALA A 435 -18.48 -16.07 8.74
C ALA A 435 -19.69 -16.35 7.84
N GLN A 436 -20.84 -16.68 8.43
CA GLN A 436 -22.10 -16.84 7.69
C GLN A 436 -22.59 -15.52 7.08
N GLN A 437 -22.47 -14.39 7.79
CA GLN A 437 -22.82 -13.07 7.25
C GLN A 437 -21.92 -12.67 6.08
N VAL A 438 -20.59 -12.87 6.19
CA VAL A 438 -19.65 -12.58 5.10
C VAL A 438 -19.93 -13.49 3.90
N SER A 439 -20.21 -14.78 4.12
CA SER A 439 -20.57 -15.73 3.07
C SER A 439 -21.89 -15.35 2.39
N GLN A 440 -22.90 -14.94 3.15
CA GLN A 440 -24.19 -14.48 2.61
C GLN A 440 -24.05 -13.20 1.78
N ILE A 441 -23.19 -12.27 2.20
CA ILE A 441 -22.89 -11.05 1.44
C ILE A 441 -22.11 -11.41 0.17
N GLN A 442 -21.09 -12.28 0.25
CA GLN A 442 -20.34 -12.74 -0.92
C GLN A 442 -21.23 -13.45 -1.94
N GLU A 443 -22.15 -14.32 -1.49
CA GLU A 443 -23.11 -14.97 -2.37
C GLU A 443 -24.09 -13.97 -3.00
N SER A 444 -24.61 -13.02 -2.21
CA SER A 444 -25.56 -11.99 -2.66
C SER A 444 -24.96 -11.04 -3.72
N TYR A 445 -23.64 -10.80 -3.68
CA TYR A 445 -22.93 -9.92 -4.61
C TYR A 445 -22.01 -10.67 -5.59
N SER A 446 -22.00 -12.00 -5.57
CA SER A 446 -21.14 -12.86 -6.42
C SER A 446 -21.27 -12.58 -7.92
N TRP A 447 -22.46 -12.15 -8.36
CA TRP A 447 -22.75 -11.82 -9.75
C TRP A 447 -22.09 -10.52 -10.22
N ILE A 448 -21.85 -9.56 -9.32
CA ILE A 448 -21.13 -8.30 -9.61
C ILE A 448 -19.62 -8.48 -9.43
N LEU A 449 -19.21 -9.19 -8.37
CA LEU A 449 -17.80 -9.32 -7.97
C LEU A 449 -16.97 -10.18 -8.94
N ASN A 450 -17.62 -10.97 -9.80
CA ASN A 450 -16.98 -11.79 -10.83
C ASN A 450 -16.95 -11.14 -12.22
N ILE A 451 -17.45 -9.91 -12.38
CA ILE A 451 -17.37 -9.19 -13.65
C ILE A 451 -15.96 -8.57 -13.76
N PRO A 452 -15.14 -8.97 -14.75
CA PRO A 452 -13.83 -8.37 -14.95
C PRO A 452 -13.96 -6.86 -15.16
N SER A 453 -13.06 -6.06 -14.58
CA SER A 453 -13.07 -4.60 -14.64
C SER A 453 -13.20 -4.06 -16.08
N ASP A 454 -12.60 -4.75 -17.04
CA ASP A 454 -12.62 -4.40 -18.47
C ASP A 454 -14.02 -4.50 -19.10
N ASN A 455 -14.92 -5.28 -18.49
CA ASN A 455 -16.27 -5.51 -18.97
C ASN A 455 -17.32 -4.62 -18.27
N LEU A 456 -16.95 -3.76 -17.30
CA LEU A 456 -17.87 -2.85 -16.58
C LEU A 456 -18.34 -1.66 -17.45
N GLN A 457 -18.78 -1.93 -18.68
CA GLN A 457 -19.32 -0.94 -19.60
C GLN A 457 -20.75 -1.28 -20.00
N MET A 458 -21.53 -0.23 -20.26
CA MET A 458 -22.88 -0.33 -20.80
C MET A 458 -22.91 0.34 -22.17
N ASN A 459 -23.15 -0.45 -23.22
CA ASN A 459 -23.20 0.04 -24.59
C ASN A 459 -24.63 -0.09 -25.16
N PHE A 460 -25.24 1.02 -25.54
CA PHE A 460 -26.59 1.04 -26.12
C PHE A 460 -26.54 0.58 -27.58
N GLN A 461 -27.29 -0.48 -27.89
CA GLN A 461 -27.42 -0.98 -29.25
C GLN A 461 -28.63 -0.36 -29.96
N GLU A 462 -29.77 -0.26 -29.26
CA GLU A 462 -31.03 0.22 -29.81
C GLU A 462 -31.92 0.79 -28.69
N VAL A 463 -32.56 1.93 -28.95
CA VAL A 463 -33.54 2.55 -28.05
C VAL A 463 -34.78 2.92 -28.86
N LEU A 464 -35.87 2.17 -28.66
CA LEU A 464 -37.15 2.41 -29.32
C LEU A 464 -38.09 3.12 -28.36
N VAL A 465 -38.46 4.35 -28.69
CA VAL A 465 -39.26 5.23 -27.82
C VAL A 465 -40.69 5.35 -28.35
N ASP A 466 -41.67 5.16 -27.48
CA ASP A 466 -43.07 5.43 -27.78
C ASP A 466 -43.37 6.93 -27.56
N LEU A 467 -43.43 7.69 -28.65
CA LEU A 467 -43.66 9.14 -28.61
C LEU A 467 -45.05 9.53 -28.09
N THR A 468 -45.99 8.59 -28.00
CA THR A 468 -47.34 8.84 -27.46
C THR A 468 -47.42 8.67 -25.95
N SER A 469 -46.37 8.15 -25.32
CA SER A 469 -46.34 7.77 -23.90
C SER A 469 -45.75 8.83 -22.95
N LYS A 470 -45.75 10.11 -23.35
CA LYS A 470 -45.14 11.20 -22.56
C LYS A 470 -45.87 11.37 -21.23
N ASN A 471 -45.14 11.30 -20.12
CA ASN A 471 -45.68 11.58 -18.80
C ASN A 471 -45.51 13.06 -18.38
N ASP A 472 -46.10 13.43 -17.25
CA ASP A 472 -46.04 14.79 -16.68
C ASP A 472 -44.62 15.28 -16.34
N ARG A 473 -43.63 14.37 -16.35
CA ARG A 473 -42.20 14.66 -16.12
C ARG A 473 -41.40 14.76 -17.43
N GLY A 474 -42.07 14.70 -18.58
CA GLY A 474 -41.43 14.79 -19.89
C GLY A 474 -40.66 13.55 -20.32
N LEU A 475 -40.93 12.38 -19.72
CA LEU A 475 -40.28 11.11 -20.06
C LEU A 475 -41.22 10.22 -20.87
N TYR A 476 -40.65 9.45 -21.78
CA TYR A 476 -41.35 8.52 -22.66
C TYR A 476 -40.98 7.07 -22.30
N GLN A 477 -41.90 6.15 -22.50
CA GLN A 477 -41.62 4.73 -22.40
C GLN A 477 -40.74 4.28 -23.56
N ALA A 478 -39.69 3.54 -23.25
CA ALA A 478 -38.75 3.04 -24.24
C ALA A 478 -38.37 1.58 -24.01
N ARG A 479 -38.20 0.84 -25.10
CA ARG A 479 -37.54 -0.46 -25.13
C ARG A 479 -36.07 -0.25 -25.45
N ILE A 480 -35.19 -0.69 -24.56
CA ILE A 480 -33.76 -0.50 -24.65
C ILE A 480 -33.09 -1.85 -24.86
N ARG A 481 -32.26 -1.97 -25.90
CA ARG A 481 -31.29 -3.03 -26.08
C ARG A 481 -29.90 -2.49 -25.82
N ALA A 482 -29.18 -3.10 -24.88
CA ALA A 482 -27.83 -2.70 -24.53
C ALA A 482 -26.98 -3.91 -24.17
N VAL A 483 -25.67 -3.81 -24.38
CA VAL A 483 -24.70 -4.73 -23.77
C VAL A 483 -24.35 -4.18 -22.41
N VAL A 484 -24.66 -4.90 -21.34
CA VAL A 484 -24.34 -4.52 -19.97
C VAL A 484 -23.41 -5.59 -19.42
N ALA A 485 -22.23 -5.21 -18.93
CA ALA A 485 -21.27 -6.17 -18.41
C ALA A 485 -20.86 -7.28 -19.41
N GLY A 486 -20.78 -6.95 -20.70
CA GLY A 486 -20.50 -7.91 -21.79
C GLY A 486 -21.68 -8.83 -22.17
N ARG A 487 -22.87 -8.68 -21.55
CA ARG A 487 -24.08 -9.45 -21.85
C ARG A 487 -25.12 -8.62 -22.61
N PRO A 488 -25.68 -9.09 -23.74
CA PRO A 488 -26.78 -8.41 -24.41
C PRO A 488 -28.07 -8.56 -23.61
N SER A 489 -28.64 -7.42 -23.20
CA SER A 489 -29.86 -7.34 -22.40
C SER A 489 -30.91 -6.45 -23.09
N THR A 490 -32.18 -6.82 -22.95
CA THR A 490 -33.32 -6.01 -23.42
C THR A 490 -34.24 -5.71 -22.25
N PHE A 491 -34.51 -4.44 -21.98
CA PHE A 491 -35.34 -4.02 -20.86
C PHE A 491 -36.13 -2.75 -21.20
N TYR A 492 -37.18 -2.45 -20.42
CA TYR A 492 -38.03 -1.28 -20.61
C TYR A 492 -37.74 -0.23 -19.54
N SER A 493 -37.60 1.03 -19.94
CA SER A 493 -37.41 2.14 -19.01
C SER A 493 -38.08 3.40 -19.52
N LEU A 494 -38.08 4.45 -18.69
CA LEU A 494 -38.47 5.78 -19.11
C LEU A 494 -37.23 6.55 -19.58
N VAL A 495 -37.32 7.21 -20.72
CA VAL A 495 -36.22 7.95 -21.37
C VAL A 495 -36.69 9.37 -21.67
N GLY A 496 -35.88 10.35 -21.31
CA GLY A 496 -36.07 11.74 -21.76
C GLY A 496 -35.43 11.94 -23.13
N LEU A 497 -36.11 12.67 -24.03
CA LEU A 497 -35.61 12.95 -25.39
C LEU A 497 -34.85 14.29 -25.50
N GLU A 498 -34.89 15.11 -24.44
CA GLU A 498 -34.16 16.37 -24.33
C GLU A 498 -32.98 16.18 -23.36
N ASN A 499 -31.86 16.90 -23.51
CA ASN A 499 -30.66 16.71 -22.69
C ASN A 499 -30.95 16.65 -21.18
N GLU A 500 -31.68 17.63 -20.64
CA GLU A 500 -32.01 17.71 -19.20
C GLU A 500 -32.88 16.53 -18.71
N SER A 501 -33.86 16.12 -19.52
CA SER A 501 -34.75 15.00 -19.18
C SER A 501 -34.05 13.65 -19.37
N PHE A 502 -33.15 13.55 -20.36
CA PHE A 502 -32.31 12.39 -20.60
C PHE A 502 -31.40 12.13 -19.41
N TYR A 503 -30.61 13.13 -18.97
CA TYR A 503 -29.72 12.98 -17.80
C TYR A 503 -30.47 12.57 -16.52
N ARG A 504 -31.68 13.07 -16.31
CA ARG A 504 -32.54 12.67 -15.18
C ARG A 504 -33.05 11.23 -15.29
N SER A 505 -33.16 10.70 -16.51
CA SER A 505 -33.60 9.32 -16.78
C SER A 505 -32.47 8.28 -16.68
N VAL A 506 -31.21 8.69 -16.86
CA VAL A 506 -30.03 7.79 -16.85
C VAL A 506 -29.90 6.95 -15.57
N PRO A 507 -30.04 7.47 -14.34
CA PRO A 507 -29.94 6.65 -13.13
C PRO A 507 -30.94 5.49 -13.09
N ARG A 508 -32.17 5.74 -13.58
CA ARG A 508 -33.23 4.75 -13.65
C ARG A 508 -32.95 3.71 -14.73
N ILE A 509 -32.49 4.14 -15.91
CA ILE A 509 -32.08 3.25 -17.00
C ILE A 509 -30.98 2.30 -16.52
N ILE A 510 -29.98 2.82 -15.79
CA ILE A 510 -28.90 2.00 -15.22
C ILE A 510 -29.44 1.04 -14.16
N ALA A 511 -30.32 1.48 -13.27
CA ALA A 511 -30.90 0.61 -12.25
C ALA A 511 -31.67 -0.57 -12.86
N VAL A 512 -32.49 -0.32 -13.90
CA VAL A 512 -33.22 -1.38 -14.61
C VAL A 512 -32.27 -2.29 -15.41
N ALA A 513 -31.22 -1.73 -16.01
CA ALA A 513 -30.19 -2.50 -16.70
C ALA A 513 -29.47 -3.47 -15.75
N LEU A 514 -29.15 -3.04 -14.53
CA LEU A 514 -28.51 -3.88 -13.52
C LEU A 514 -29.46 -4.94 -12.95
N ASP A 515 -30.76 -4.62 -12.83
CA ASP A 515 -31.74 -5.61 -12.42
C ASP A 515 -31.92 -6.71 -13.48
N SER A 516 -31.79 -6.35 -14.77
CA SER A 516 -31.79 -7.31 -15.88
C SER A 516 -30.58 -8.26 -15.91
N LEU A 517 -29.53 -8.00 -15.13
CA LEU A 517 -28.39 -8.92 -14.96
C LEU A 517 -28.61 -9.97 -13.87
N LYS A 518 -29.65 -9.81 -13.02
CA LYS A 518 -29.98 -10.77 -11.96
C LYS A 518 -30.74 -11.99 -12.51
N THR A 519 -31.42 -11.82 -13.65
CA THR A 519 -32.12 -12.87 -14.42
C THR A 519 -31.19 -13.44 -15.48
#